data_AF-T1B3L9-F1
#
_entry.id   AF-T1B3L9-F1
#
_cell.length_a   1.000
_cell.length_b   1.000
_cell.length_c   1.000
_cell.angle_alpha   90.00
_cell.angle_beta   90.00
_cell.angle_gamma   90.00
#
_symmetry.space_group_name_H-M   'P 1'
#
loop_
_entity.id
_entity.type
_entity.pdbx_description
1 polymer ?
#
loop_
_entity_poly.entity_id
_entity_poly.type
_entity_poly.pdbx_seq_one_letter_code
_entity_poly.pdbx_strand_id
1 'polypeptide(L)' 'MKSYQNLSSLPKDMEIDIVDIFRKSEAVPEIVNESLKIKPKAIWMQLGVINEDAAKKASESGVKVVMDRCIMVEHKKLMK' A
#
# COMPACT_ATOMS: atom_id res chain seq x y z
N MET A 1 -18.86 -9.27 -1.56
CA MET A 1 -17.44 -8.94 -1.31
C MET A 1 -17.18 -9.06 0.19
N LYS A 2 -16.09 -9.71 0.60
CA LYS A 2 -15.70 -9.78 2.02
C LYS A 2 -14.84 -8.55 2.36
N SER A 3 -15.05 -7.98 3.53
CA SER A 3 -14.25 -6.89 4.08
C SER A 3 -13.61 -7.36 5.38
N TYR A 4 -12.35 -7.01 5.61
CA TYR A 4 -11.59 -7.39 6.78
C TYR A 4 -11.24 -6.12 7.56
N GLN A 5 -11.17 -6.22 8.88
CA GLN A 5 -10.90 -5.07 9.75
C GLN A 5 -9.48 -4.51 9.56
N ASN A 6 -8.51 -5.38 9.25
CA ASN A 6 -7.10 -5.05 9.10
C ASN A 6 -6.38 -6.10 8.23
N LEU A 7 -5.13 -5.81 7.83
CA LEU A 7 -4.36 -6.69 6.93
C LEU A 7 -3.97 -8.02 7.60
N SER A 8 -3.83 -8.02 8.92
CA SER A 8 -3.48 -9.21 9.69
C SER A 8 -4.63 -10.23 9.80
N SER A 9 -5.86 -9.82 9.47
CA SER A 9 -7.06 -10.66 9.49
C SER A 9 -7.32 -11.38 8.16
N LEU A 10 -6.46 -11.18 7.16
CA LEU A 10 -6.57 -11.86 5.87
C LEU A 10 -6.29 -13.37 6.02
N PRO A 11 -6.92 -14.23 5.19
CA PRO A 11 -6.57 -15.64 5.13
C PRO A 11 -5.08 -15.83 4.84
N LYS A 12 -4.42 -16.78 5.52
CA LYS A 12 -2.96 -16.97 5.42
C LYS A 12 -2.51 -17.50 4.05
N ASP A 13 -3.42 -18.10 3.31
CA ASP A 13 -3.26 -18.61 1.96
C ASP A 13 -3.51 -17.54 0.88
N MET A 14 -3.89 -16.32 1.27
CA MET A 14 -4.12 -15.21 0.35
C MET A 14 -2.85 -14.38 0.16
N GLU A 15 -2.29 -14.42 -1.04
CA GLU A 15 -1.17 -13.56 -1.43
C GLU A 15 -1.66 -12.17 -1.83
N ILE A 16 -1.01 -11.13 -1.32
CA ILE A 16 -1.30 -9.73 -1.63
C ILE A 16 -0.12 -9.10 -2.35
N ASP A 17 -0.32 -8.76 -3.62
CA ASP A 17 0.72 -8.10 -4.41
C ASP A 17 0.87 -6.62 -4.09
N ILE A 18 -0.25 -5.92 -3.95
CA ILE A 18 -0.30 -4.46 -3.77
C ILE A 18 -1.19 -4.11 -2.59
N VAL A 19 -0.67 -3.32 -1.66
CA VAL A 19 -1.48 -2.63 -0.65
C VAL A 19 -1.79 -1.22 -1.15
N ASP A 20 -3.03 -1.00 -1.56
CA ASP A 20 -3.50 0.27 -2.12
C ASP A 20 -4.21 1.13 -1.05
N ILE A 21 -3.63 2.27 -0.70
CA ILE A 21 -3.98 3.06 0.48
C ILE A 21 -4.77 4.31 0.08
N PHE A 22 -6.06 4.30 0.42
CA PHE A 22 -6.98 5.45 0.31
C PHE A 22 -7.21 6.19 1.64
N ARG A 23 -6.56 5.75 2.72
CA ARG A 23 -6.67 6.39 4.04
C ARG A 23 -5.86 7.68 4.08
N LYS A 24 -6.25 8.60 4.96
CA LYS A 24 -5.51 9.86 5.17
C LYS A 24 -4.05 9.59 5.57
N SER A 25 -3.17 10.53 5.24
CA SER A 25 -1.72 10.45 5.47
C SER A 25 -1.31 10.13 6.91
N GLU A 26 -2.11 10.53 7.90
CA GLU A 26 -1.82 10.29 9.32
C GLU A 26 -1.99 8.81 9.71
N ALA A 27 -2.80 8.05 8.96
CA ALA A 27 -3.01 6.62 9.19
C ALA A 27 -1.99 5.73 8.45
N VAL A 28 -1.22 6.30 7.51
CA VAL A 28 -0.27 5.55 6.68
C VAL A 28 0.80 4.82 7.51
N PRO A 29 1.40 5.39 8.57
CA PRO A 29 2.42 4.70 9.34
C PRO A 29 1.96 3.36 9.92
N GLU A 30 0.72 3.32 10.45
CA GLU A 30 0.12 2.09 10.99
C GLU A 30 -0.11 1.06 9.88
N ILE A 31 -0.68 1.49 8.74
CA ILE A 31 -0.97 0.61 7.60
C ILE A 31 0.32 0.04 7.02
N VAL A 32 1.39 0.85 6.89
CA VAL A 32 2.70 0.38 6.44
C VAL A 32 3.27 -0.66 7.41
N ASN A 33 3.19 -0.43 8.72
CA ASN A 33 3.66 -1.40 9.72
C ASN A 33 2.94 -2.74 9.61
N GLU A 34 1.63 -2.74 9.35
CA GLU A 34 0.89 -3.97 9.08
C GLU A 34 1.27 -4.60 7.75
N SER A 35 1.41 -3.80 6.69
CA SER A 35 1.77 -4.26 5.35
C SER A 35 3.10 -5.02 5.35
N LEU A 36 4.08 -4.54 6.12
CA LEU A 36 5.38 -5.21 6.23
C LEU A 36 5.32 -6.61 6.85
N LYS A 37 4.25 -6.96 7.58
CA LYS A 37 4.04 -8.32 8.12
C LYS A 37 3.67 -9.33 7.03
N ILE A 38 2.95 -8.88 6.00
CA ILE A 38 2.50 -9.72 4.88
C ILE A 38 3.41 -9.59 3.65
N LYS A 39 4.38 -8.66 3.66
CA LYS A 39 5.43 -8.48 2.64
C LYS A 39 4.89 -8.39 1.20
N PRO A 40 4.04 -7.39 0.89
CA PRO A 40 3.55 -7.21 -0.47
C PRO A 40 4.69 -6.81 -1.41
N LYS A 41 4.46 -6.96 -2.72
CA LYS A 41 5.42 -6.51 -3.74
C LYS A 41 5.49 -4.99 -3.82
N ALA A 42 4.36 -4.30 -3.55
CA ALA A 42 4.29 -2.85 -3.53
C ALA A 42 3.30 -2.31 -2.49
N ILE A 43 3.60 -1.11 -1.97
CA ILE A 43 2.68 -0.26 -1.23
C ILE A 43 2.42 0.98 -2.10
N TRP A 44 1.15 1.27 -2.32
CA TRP A 44 0.71 2.37 -3.16
C TRP A 44 -0.12 3.36 -2.33
N MET A 45 0.40 4.57 -2.13
CA MET A 45 -0.33 5.66 -1.50
C MET A 45 -1.02 6.46 -2.60
N GLN A 46 -2.35 6.48 -2.57
CA GLN A 46 -3.16 7.12 -3.62
C GLN A 46 -2.93 8.64 -3.66
N LEU A 47 -3.49 9.27 -4.69
CA LEU A 47 -3.40 10.72 -4.89
C LEU A 47 -3.80 11.49 -3.62
N GLY A 48 -2.95 12.43 -3.19
CA GLY A 48 -3.12 13.21 -1.96
C GLY A 48 -2.75 12.48 -0.66
N VAL A 49 -2.36 11.20 -0.72
CA VAL A 49 -1.86 10.44 0.43
C VAL A 49 -0.33 10.43 0.37
N ILE A 50 0.29 11.15 1.31
CA ILE A 50 1.73 11.42 1.33
C ILE A 50 2.24 11.18 2.75
N ASN A 51 3.22 10.28 2.88
CA ASN A 51 3.95 10.06 4.14
C ASN A 51 5.37 9.57 3.84
N GLU A 52 6.33 10.49 3.85
CA GLU A 52 7.72 10.20 3.46
C GLU A 52 8.43 9.25 4.43
N ASP A 53 8.19 9.38 5.73
CA ASP A 53 8.79 8.51 6.74
C ASP A 53 8.31 7.06 6.59
N ALA A 54 7.01 6.86 6.37
CA ALA A 54 6.44 5.55 6.12
C ALA A 54 6.91 4.97 4.78
N ALA A 55 7.03 5.80 3.74
CA ALA A 55 7.59 5.39 2.45
C ALA A 55 9.04 4.94 2.56
N LYS A 56 9.86 5.68 3.31
CA LYS A 56 11.26 5.34 3.60
C LYS A 56 11.35 4.00 4.31
N LYS A 57 10.59 3.82 5.39
CA LYS A 57 10.54 2.58 6.17
C LYS A 57 10.17 1.36 5.31
N ALA A 58 9.14 1.50 4.47
CA ALA A 58 8.72 0.44 3.56
C ALA A 58 9.81 0.10 2.52
N SER A 59 10.45 1.12 1.96
CA SER A 59 11.53 0.96 0.98
C SER A 59 12.76 0.28 1.58
N GLU A 60 13.17 0.66 2.79
CA GLU A 60 14.27 0.02 3.53
C GLU A 60 13.99 -1.47 3.84
N SER A 61 12.70 -1.84 3.89
CA SER A 61 12.27 -3.24 4.05
C SER A 61 12.20 -4.02 2.72
N GLY A 62 12.61 -3.40 1.60
CA GLY A 62 12.64 -4.01 0.27
C GLY A 62 11.31 -3.97 -0.49
N VAL A 63 10.29 -3.28 0.03
CA VAL A 63 8.99 -3.14 -0.63
C VAL A 63 9.01 -1.93 -1.56
N LYS A 64 8.49 -2.06 -2.78
CA LYS A 64 8.36 -0.92 -3.69
C LYS A 64 7.31 0.06 -3.16
N VAL A 65 7.61 1.35 -3.16
CA VAL A 65 6.66 2.37 -2.73
C VAL A 65 6.34 3.32 -3.88
N VAL A 66 5.05 3.55 -4.09
CA VAL A 66 4.53 4.62 -4.94
C VAL A 66 3.70 5.55 -4.08
N MET A 67 3.89 6.86 -4.24
CA MET A 67 3.22 7.87 -3.42
C MET A 67 2.65 8.97 -4.30
N ASP A 68 1.50 9.52 -3.90
CA ASP A 68 0.81 10.60 -4.58
C ASP A 68 0.53 10.31 -6.08
N ARG A 69 0.01 9.11 -6.35
CA ARG A 69 -0.38 8.67 -7.69
C ARG A 69 -1.68 7.90 -7.62
N CYS A 70 -2.52 8.00 -8.65
CA CYS A 70 -3.70 7.16 -8.78
C CYS A 70 -3.41 5.96 -9.67
N ILE A 71 -3.59 4.72 -9.18
CA ILE A 71 -3.35 3.49 -9.96
C ILE A 71 -4.13 3.51 -11.28
N MET A 72 -5.40 3.93 -11.27
CA MET A 72 -6.22 3.94 -12.49
C MET A 72 -5.66 4.88 -13.56
N VAL A 73 -5.22 6.08 -13.15
CA VAL A 73 -4.67 7.08 -14.07
C VAL A 73 -3.33 6.61 -14.64
N GLU A 74 -2.43 6.13 -13.78
CA GLU A 74 -1.13 5.62 -14.21
C GLU A 74 -1.27 4.38 -15.11
N HIS A 75 -2.16 3.44 -14.76
CA HIS A 75 -2.44 2.27 -15.58
C HIS A 75 -2.96 2.68 -16.97
N LYS A 76 -3.93 3.60 -17.04
CA LYS A 76 -4.47 4.09 -18.32
C LYS A 76 -3.41 4.82 -19.16
N LYS A 77 -2.45 5.50 -18.52
CA LYS A 77 -1.36 6.21 -19.20
C LYS A 77 -0.34 5.24 -19.81
N LEU A 78 -0.03 4.15 -19.09
CA LEU A 78 1.02 3.19 -19.47
C LEU A 78 0.53 2.07 -20.39
N MET A 79 -0.75 1.70 -20.31
CA MET A 79 -1.34 0.57 -21.04
C MET A 79 -2.18 1.00 -22.24
N LYS A 80 -1.77 2.07 -22.93
CA LYS A 80 -2.37 2.49 -24.20
C LYS A 80 -1.87 1.65 -25.37
#